data_AF-A0A3D5K3S1-F1
#
_entry.id   AF-A0A3D5K3S1-F1
#
_cell.length_a   1.000
_cell.length_b   1.000
_cell.length_c   1.000
_cell.angle_alpha   90.00
_cell.angle_beta   90.00
_cell.angle_gamma   90.00
#
_symmetry.space_group_name_H-M   'P 1'
#
loop_
_entity.id
_entity.type
_entity.pdbx_description
1 polymer ?
#
loop_
_entity_poly.entity_id
_entity_poly.type
_entity_poly.pdbx_seq_one_letter_code
_entity_poly.pdbx_strand_id
1 'polypeptide(L)' 'MDVLDVVLLVVGGLFAGCVNTIAGGGSLLTVPLLILTGVPGDVANGTNRVGILTSNVSAAEAFRRQGVSG' A
#
# COMPACT_ATOMS: atom_id res chain seq x y z
N MET A 1 -2.58 15.11 13.32
CA MET A 1 -3.12 13.77 13.05
C MET A 1 -4.09 13.47 14.16
N ASP A 2 -5.37 13.59 13.86
CA ASP A 2 -6.43 13.23 14.79
C ASP A 2 -6.67 11.72 14.78
N VAL A 3 -7.39 11.20 15.77
CA VAL A 3 -7.74 9.77 15.87
C VAL A 3 -8.46 9.29 14.61
N LEU A 4 -9.26 10.16 13.99
CA LEU A 4 -9.96 9.86 12.74
C LEU A 4 -8.98 9.62 11.59
N ASP A 5 -7.93 10.45 11.45
CA ASP A 5 -6.90 10.27 10.43
C ASP A 5 -6.21 8.91 10.56
N VAL A 6 -5.89 8.52 11.80
CA VAL A 6 -5.24 7.23 12.08
C VAL A 6 -6.13 6.07 11.68
N VAL A 7 -7.41 6.10 12.06
CA VAL A 7 -8.39 5.07 11.68
C VAL A 7 -8.53 4.99 10.16
N LEU A 8 -8.61 6.13 9.49
CA LEU A 8 -8.77 6.22 8.04
C LEU A 8 -7.53 5.69 7.31
N LEU A 9 -6.33 6.01 7.78
CA LEU A 9 -5.07 5.49 7.25
C LEU A 9 -4.92 3.97 7.46
N VAL A 10 -5.30 3.45 8.63
CA VAL A 10 -5.20 2.01 8.94
C VAL A 10 -6.19 1.21 8.09
N VAL A 11 -7.46 1.61 8.08
CA VAL A 11 -8.51 0.91 7.33
C VAL A 11 -8.28 1.07 5.83
N GLY A 12 -8.02 2.29 5.37
CA GLY A 12 -7.75 2.59 3.97
C GLY A 12 -6.46 1.93 3.48
N GLY A 13 -5.41 1.89 4.30
CA GLY A 13 -4.16 1.21 4.00
C GLY A 13 -4.33 -0.31 3.91
N LEU A 14 -5.11 -0.92 4.80
CA LEU A 14 -5.41 -2.35 4.77
C LEU A 14 -6.20 -2.71 3.51
N PHE A 15 -7.26 -1.94 3.19
CA PHE A 15 -8.05 -2.14 1.98
C PHE A 15 -7.22 -1.95 0.71
N ALA A 16 -6.41 -0.89 0.66
CA ALA A 16 -5.51 -0.64 -0.46
C ALA A 16 -4.46 -1.76 -0.63
N GLY A 17 -3.99 -2.36 0.48
CA GLY A 17 -3.14 -3.54 0.47
C GLY A 17 -3.81 -4.75 -0.19
N CYS A 18 -5.07 -5.04 0.17
CA CYS A 18 -5.85 -6.10 -0.48
C CYS A 18 -6.02 -5.85 -1.99
N VAL A 19 -6.39 -4.62 -2.36
CA VAL A 19 -6.51 -4.22 -3.78
C VAL A 19 -5.17 -4.34 -4.50
N ASN A 20 -4.06 -4.01 -3.85
CA ASN A 20 -2.72 -4.15 -4.42
C ASN A 20 -2.38 -5.61 -4.75
N THR A 21 -2.73 -6.55 -3.88
CA THR A 21 -2.50 -7.99 -4.11
C THR A 21 -3.36 -8.54 -5.24
N ILE A 22 -4.59 -8.03 -5.42
CA ILE A 22 -5.55 -8.54 -6.43
C ILE A 22 -5.35 -7.89 -7.80
N ALA A 23 -5.21 -6.55 -7.83
CA ALA A 23 -5.29 -5.74 -9.04
C ALA A 23 -4.00 -4.94 -9.34
N GLY A 24 -3.00 -4.94 -8.44
CA GLY A 24 -1.75 -4.21 -8.63
C GLY A 24 -1.85 -2.69 -8.55
N GLY A 25 -3.01 -2.14 -8.15
CA GLY A 25 -3.32 -0.71 -8.19
C GLY A 25 -3.48 -0.01 -6.83
N GLY A 26 -3.12 -0.65 -5.71
CA GLY A 26 -3.39 -0.13 -4.36
C GLY A 26 -2.76 1.24 -4.07
N SER A 27 -1.70 1.59 -4.80
CA SER A 27 -1.05 2.90 -4.76
C SER A 27 -1.95 4.08 -5.14
N LEU A 28 -2.95 3.83 -5.99
CA LEU A 28 -3.96 4.83 -6.35
C LEU A 28 -4.86 5.20 -5.15
N LEU A 29 -4.88 4.37 -4.11
CA LEU A 29 -5.64 4.60 -2.88
C LEU A 29 -4.75 5.12 -1.75
N THR A 30 -3.56 4.53 -1.53
CA THR A 30 -2.68 4.92 -0.41
C THR A 30 -2.09 6.32 -0.54
N VAL A 31 -1.73 6.76 -1.76
CA VAL A 31 -1.13 8.08 -1.96
C VAL A 31 -2.13 9.22 -1.69
N PRO A 32 -3.36 9.22 -2.23
CA PRO A 32 -4.37 10.21 -1.87
C PRO A 32 -4.71 10.20 -0.38
N LEU A 33 -4.79 9.03 0.24
CA LEU A 33 -5.06 8.91 1.68
C LEU A 33 -3.99 9.61 2.53
N LEU A 34 -2.71 9.44 2.21
CA LEU A 34 -1.63 10.14 2.90
C LEU A 34 -1.68 11.65 2.65
N ILE A 35 -1.95 12.08 1.42
CA ILE A 35 -2.10 13.50 1.08
C ILE A 35 -3.25 14.15 1.86
N LEU A 36 -4.39 13.45 2.00
CA LEU A 36 -5.54 13.91 2.77
C LEU A 36 -5.20 14.14 4.26
N THR A 37 -4.26 13.37 4.80
CA THR A 37 -3.76 13.57 6.18
C THR A 37 -2.69 14.67 6.32
N GLY A 38 -2.41 15.41 5.24
CA GLY A 38 -1.48 16.53 5.23
C GLY A 38 -0.04 16.18 4.88
N VAL A 39 0.24 14.95 4.42
CA VAL A 39 1.57 14.56 3.96
C VAL A 39 1.84 15.19 2.57
N PRO A 40 2.99 15.86 2.36
CA PRO A 40 3.40 16.35 1.04
C PRO A 40 3.37 15.24 -0.03
N GLY A 41 2.95 15.56 -1.24
CA GLY A 41 2.71 14.55 -2.29
C GLY A 41 3.95 13.74 -2.70
N ASP A 42 5.13 14.36 -2.65
CA ASP A 42 6.43 13.71 -2.87
C ASP A 42 6.76 12.71 -1.76
N VAL A 43 6.54 13.09 -0.49
CA VAL A 43 6.73 12.21 0.67
C VAL A 43 5.70 11.08 0.64
N ALA A 44 4.42 11.36 0.35
CA ALA A 44 3.36 10.37 0.26
C ALA A 44 3.65 9.31 -0.84
N ASN A 45 4.12 9.76 -2.01
CA ASN A 45 4.54 8.85 -3.09
C ASN A 45 5.79 8.05 -2.69
N GLY A 46 6.77 8.68 -2.04
CA GLY A 46 7.95 8.01 -1.49
C GLY A 46 7.58 6.90 -0.50
N THR A 47 6.71 7.19 0.48
CA THR A 47 6.19 6.22 1.45
C THR A 47 5.47 5.06 0.77
N ASN A 48 4.62 5.34 -0.21
CA ASN A 48 3.90 4.31 -0.95
C ASN A 48 4.85 3.35 -1.69
N ARG A 49 5.97 3.81 -2.26
CA ARG A 49 6.95 2.93 -2.93
C ARG A 49 7.57 1.90 -2.00
N VAL A 50 7.83 2.27 -0.74
CA VAL A 50 8.32 1.32 0.27
C VAL A 50 7.28 0.22 0.51
N GLY A 51 6.01 0.61 0.64
CA GLY A 51 4.89 -0.35 0.78
C GLY A 51 4.73 -1.28 -0.43
N ILE A 52 4.91 -0.77 -1.66
CA ILE A 52 4.90 -1.59 -2.88
C ILE A 52 6.05 -2.61 -2.86
N LEU A 53 7.26 -2.20 -2.49
CA LEU A 53 8.41 -3.12 -2.42
C LEU A 53 8.14 -4.28 -1.47
N THR A 54 7.64 -4.00 -0.27
CA THR A 54 7.28 -5.03 0.71
C THR A 54 6.18 -5.95 0.18
N SER A 55 5.17 -5.38 -0.49
CA SER A 55 4.07 -6.14 -1.09
C SER A 55 4.57 -7.04 -2.23
N ASN A 56 5.46 -6.55 -3.09
CA ASN A 56 6.06 -7.32 -4.18
C ASN A 56 6.94 -8.45 -3.67
N VAL A 57 7.73 -8.22 -2.60
CA VAL A 57 8.52 -9.29 -1.97
C VAL A 57 7.60 -10.37 -1.40
N SER A 58 6.51 -9.97 -0.74
CA SER A 58 5.53 -10.90 -0.18
C SER A 58 4.81 -11.71 -1.27
N ALA A 59 4.44 -11.06 -2.37
CA ALA A 59 3.84 -11.71 -3.53
C ALA A 59 4.81 -12.67 -4.22
N ALA A 60 6.08 -12.26 -4.40
CA ALA A 60 7.12 -13.11 -4.96
C ALA A 60 7.38 -14.36 -4.10
N GLU A 61 7.38 -14.21 -2.77
CA GLU A 61 7.49 -15.34 -1.84
C GLU A 61 6.27 -16.27 -1.90
N ALA A 62 5.07 -15.71 -2.00
CA ALA A 62 3.84 -16.49 -2.16
C ALA A 62 3.86 -17.29 -3.47
N PHE A 63 4.28 -16.69 -4.59
CA PHE A 63 4.43 -17.39 -5.87
C PHE A 63 5.48 -18.49 -5.81
N ARG A 64 6.64 -18.24 -5.18
CA ARG A 64 7.66 -19.27 -4.95
C ARG A 64 7.10 -20.47 -4.19
N ARG A 65 6.32 -20.23 -3.13
CA ARG A 65 5.67 -21.31 -2.34
C ARG A 65 4.64 -22.10 -3.14
N GLN A 66 4.01 -21.48 -4.13
CA GLN A 66 3.07 -22.14 -5.04
C GLN A 66 3.78 -22.90 -6.17
N GLY A 67 5.12 -22.95 -6.18
CA GLY A 67 5.88 -23.63 -7.22
C GLY A 67 5.89 -22.88 -8.56
N VAL A 68 5.44 -21.62 -8.59
CA VAL A 68 5.52 -20.77 -9.78
C VAL A 68 6.96 -20.26 -9.88
N SER A 69 7.78 -20.97 -10.64
CA SER A 69 9.10 -20.50 -11.08
C SER A 69 8.92 -19.57 -12.27
N GLY A 70 9.19 -18.28 -12.06
CA GLY A 70 9.30 -17.29 -13.14
C GLY A 70 10.55 -17.48 -13.98
#